data_AF-A0A8H7GC50-F1
#
_entry.id   AF-A0A8H7GC50-F1
#
_cell.length_a   1.000
_cell.length_b   1.000
_cell.length_c   1.000
_cell.angle_alpha   90.00
_cell.angle_beta   90.00
_cell.angle_gamma   90.00
#
_symmetry.space_group_name_H-M   'P 1'
#
loop_
_entity.id
_entity.type
_entity.pdbx_description
1 polymer ?
#
loop_
_entity_poly.entity_id
_entity_poly.type
_entity_poly.pdbx_seq_one_letter_code
_entity_poly.pdbx_strand_id
1 'polypeptide(L)'
;MNADELDHINQLLDYDVDLREKIKDQVTELDKKTRHLVGLLNKVHSTSPESIPALIESARPILRSCQNVTASLAAVIPENQFWRWKDQWSNSLRTAIFAASLVEFLSTGKLLSLTGASDILGNSLQVKNEWNSRLAIAAEDYLHGLISLCNELSRLAVNSVTLGNFDEPIRISLFVKDLFAGFSMLNLKNDTLRRRYDSLKYDIKKIEEEIQCWSQASASLNKLSDLYKDPAHADSVGRVNRLISAFPQDDTLPTEGYEAVKVIYKKMQVGLREIKTRTDTEIAMIDDALEQLSVLIALRKAPESEHPEKRNKRPRIASPSRGSTPGSTPFLGATKITVVPPKREATVPHIPFSRDPKARRDALQDQLPLQEGRKVAFHPTASKSSNGNNGDVDENTWILAVIVNSINQDKNRYIVQDAEPQENGQPGQTWPTTLRAIIPLPDPSAPPTDPSHLNGYRQYAPGSTVMALYPDTSCFYRAEVISSPQDSQSSGRLAASSKLIPTYKLKFEDDDDQEHAVAAQWVVEWPGQ
;
A
#
# COMPACT_ATOMS: atom_id res chain seq x y z
N MET A 1 20.69 -35.06 35.97
CA MET A 1 19.48 -35.56 35.31
C MET A 1 19.48 -37.06 35.47
N ASN A 2 18.60 -37.58 36.31
CA ASN A 2 18.46 -39.02 36.50
C ASN A 2 17.70 -39.63 35.31
N ALA A 3 17.89 -40.92 35.02
CA ALA A 3 17.26 -41.58 33.87
C ALA A 3 15.73 -41.43 33.88
N ASP A 4 15.11 -41.52 35.06
CA ASP A 4 13.67 -41.34 35.25
C ASP A 4 13.18 -39.91 34.93
N GLU A 5 14.00 -38.89 35.18
CA GLU A 5 13.67 -37.50 34.82
C GLU A 5 13.73 -37.30 33.31
N LEU A 6 14.70 -37.94 32.64
CA LEU A 6 14.82 -37.90 31.18
C LEU A 6 13.65 -38.62 30.50
N ASP A 7 13.26 -39.78 31.02
CA ASP A 7 12.11 -40.54 30.50
C ASP A 7 10.79 -39.77 30.72
N HIS A 8 10.63 -39.09 31.85
CA HIS A 8 9.46 -38.23 32.08
C HIS A 8 9.39 -37.05 31.09
N ILE A 9 10.53 -36.40 30.82
CA ILE A 9 10.59 -35.32 29.81
C ILE A 9 10.28 -35.85 28.42
N ASN A 10 10.80 -37.01 28.04
CA ASN A 10 10.50 -37.64 26.75
C ASN A 10 9.00 -37.90 26.60
N GLN A 11 8.33 -38.43 27.62
CA GLN A 11 6.87 -38.63 27.59
C GLN A 11 6.08 -37.32 27.44
N LEU A 12 6.53 -36.23 28.09
CA LEU A 12 5.90 -34.91 27.92
C LEU A 12 6.10 -34.35 26.50
N LEU A 13 7.29 -34.53 25.93
CA LEU A 13 7.57 -34.12 24.55
C LEU A 13 6.76 -34.92 23.53
N ASP A 14 6.64 -36.24 23.70
CA ASP A 14 5.81 -37.09 22.85
C ASP A 14 4.32 -36.67 22.91
N TYR A 15 3.81 -36.38 24.12
CA TYR A 15 2.46 -35.84 24.29
C TYR A 15 2.26 -34.51 23.56
N ASP A 16 3.22 -33.59 23.66
CA ASP A 16 3.17 -32.30 22.97
C ASP A 16 3.19 -32.45 21.45
N VAL A 17 3.96 -33.40 20.92
CA VAL A 17 4.01 -33.72 19.48
C VAL A 17 2.64 -34.25 19.01
N ASP A 18 2.06 -35.20 19.74
CA ASP A 18 0.74 -35.75 19.43
C ASP A 18 -0.36 -34.69 19.49
N LEU A 19 -0.32 -33.81 20.49
CA LEU A 19 -1.25 -32.70 20.64
C LEU A 19 -1.12 -31.69 19.49
N ARG A 20 0.12 -31.36 19.10
CA ARG A 20 0.39 -30.47 17.97
C ARG A 20 -0.21 -30.98 16.66
N GLU A 21 -0.03 -32.28 16.36
CA GLU A 21 -0.60 -32.85 15.13
C GLU A 21 -2.15 -32.86 15.18
N LYS A 22 -2.77 -33.16 16.33
CA LYS A 22 -4.23 -33.05 16.48
C LYS A 22 -4.75 -31.63 16.27
N ILE A 23 -4.06 -30.62 16.81
CA ILE A 23 -4.40 -29.20 16.61
C ILE A 23 -4.29 -28.84 15.13
N LYS A 24 -3.19 -29.22 14.49
CA LYS A 24 -2.92 -28.96 13.07
C LYS A 24 -3.95 -29.58 12.14
N ASP A 25 -4.47 -30.77 12.46
CA ASP A 25 -5.57 -31.38 11.71
C ASP A 25 -6.84 -30.54 11.77
N GLN A 26 -7.21 -30.04 12.96
CA GLN A 26 -8.37 -29.15 13.12
C GLN A 26 -8.17 -27.80 12.42
N VAL A 27 -6.97 -27.21 12.53
CA VAL A 27 -6.60 -25.97 11.84
C VAL A 27 -6.69 -26.14 10.32
N THR A 28 -6.18 -27.25 9.80
CA THR A 28 -6.24 -27.55 8.36
C THR A 28 -7.69 -27.68 7.88
N GLU A 29 -8.59 -28.23 8.69
CA GLU A 29 -10.01 -28.28 8.36
C GLU A 29 -10.67 -26.90 8.42
N LEU A 30 -10.34 -26.09 9.44
CA LEU A 30 -10.82 -24.71 9.55
C LEU A 30 -10.39 -23.90 8.32
N ASP A 31 -9.13 -24.02 7.89
CA ASP A 31 -8.60 -23.36 6.69
C ASP A 31 -9.34 -23.73 5.42
N LYS A 32 -9.81 -24.98 5.29
CA LYS A 32 -10.62 -25.39 4.12
C LYS A 32 -11.97 -24.70 4.16
N LYS A 33 -12.62 -24.63 5.33
CA LYS A 33 -13.94 -24.00 5.49
C LYS A 33 -13.86 -22.49 5.28
N THR A 34 -12.86 -21.83 5.85
CA THR A 34 -12.65 -20.39 5.69
C THR A 34 -12.28 -20.03 4.26
N ARG A 35 -11.41 -20.79 3.58
CA ARG A 35 -11.12 -20.57 2.14
C ARG A 35 -12.37 -20.73 1.27
N HIS A 36 -13.20 -21.73 1.54
CA HIS A 36 -14.46 -21.91 0.81
C HIS A 36 -15.41 -20.73 1.07
N LEU A 37 -15.52 -20.28 2.32
CA LEU A 37 -16.36 -19.14 2.70
C LEU A 37 -15.88 -17.84 2.04
N VAL A 38 -14.59 -17.54 2.10
CA VAL A 38 -14.00 -16.35 1.45
C VAL A 38 -14.20 -16.41 -0.07
N GLY A 39 -13.95 -17.57 -0.70
CA GLY A 39 -14.19 -17.74 -2.13
C GLY A 39 -15.65 -17.56 -2.53
N LEU A 40 -16.60 -17.90 -1.66
CA LEU A 40 -18.02 -17.62 -1.86
C LEU A 40 -18.31 -16.12 -1.72
N LEU A 41 -17.82 -15.47 -0.65
CA LEU A 41 -18.04 -14.06 -0.37
C LEU A 41 -17.40 -13.14 -1.40
N ASN A 42 -16.28 -13.53 -2.02
CA ASN A 42 -15.64 -12.79 -3.12
C ASN A 42 -16.58 -12.50 -4.30
N LYS A 43 -17.67 -13.26 -4.46
CA LYS A 43 -18.69 -12.99 -5.47
C LYS A 43 -19.40 -11.65 -5.25
N VAL A 44 -19.33 -11.07 -4.06
CA VAL A 44 -19.95 -9.79 -3.72
C VAL A 44 -19.52 -8.68 -4.69
N HIS A 45 -18.28 -8.72 -5.21
CA HIS A 45 -17.75 -7.75 -6.17
C HIS A 45 -18.40 -7.80 -7.56
N SER A 46 -19.19 -8.83 -7.85
CA SER A 46 -19.88 -9.00 -9.13
C SER A 46 -21.37 -9.30 -8.96
N THR A 47 -21.89 -9.16 -7.74
CA THR A 47 -23.27 -9.49 -7.39
C THR A 47 -24.08 -8.19 -7.27
N SER A 48 -25.27 -8.15 -7.89
CA SER A 48 -26.15 -6.99 -7.75
C SER A 48 -26.70 -6.87 -6.32
N PRO A 49 -27.05 -5.66 -5.85
CA PRO A 49 -27.54 -5.44 -4.48
C PRO A 49 -28.72 -6.34 -4.08
N GLU A 50 -29.62 -6.64 -5.02
CA GLU A 50 -30.81 -7.46 -4.81
C GLU A 50 -30.47 -8.94 -4.54
N SER A 51 -29.30 -9.38 -5.01
CA SER A 51 -28.83 -10.77 -4.90
C SER A 51 -27.89 -11.00 -3.71
N ILE A 52 -27.46 -9.93 -3.02
CA ILE A 52 -26.60 -10.01 -1.82
C ILE A 52 -27.25 -10.84 -0.70
N PRO A 53 -28.56 -10.70 -0.38
CA PRO A 53 -29.20 -11.53 0.65
C PRO A 53 -29.11 -13.03 0.34
N ALA A 54 -29.27 -13.44 -0.92
CA ALA A 54 -29.16 -14.84 -1.33
C ALA A 54 -27.71 -15.35 -1.18
N LEU A 55 -26.71 -14.52 -1.48
CA LEU A 55 -25.30 -14.84 -1.25
C LEU A 55 -25.04 -15.06 0.25
N ILE A 56 -25.54 -14.18 1.11
CA ILE A 56 -25.42 -14.31 2.57
C ILE A 56 -26.07 -15.61 3.07
N GLU A 57 -27.28 -15.94 2.62
CA GLU A 57 -27.96 -17.18 3.00
C GLU A 57 -27.15 -18.42 2.58
N SER A 58 -26.45 -18.37 1.44
CA SER A 58 -25.55 -19.45 1.04
C SER A 58 -24.27 -19.55 1.88
N ALA A 59 -23.84 -18.45 2.50
CA ALA A 59 -22.65 -18.38 3.35
C ALA A 59 -22.90 -18.83 4.81
N ARG A 60 -24.11 -18.62 5.35
CA ARG A 60 -24.47 -18.98 6.74
C ARG A 60 -24.19 -20.45 7.11
N PRO A 61 -24.50 -21.46 6.28
CA PRO A 61 -24.19 -22.86 6.59
C PRO A 61 -22.69 -23.12 6.72
N ILE A 62 -21.87 -22.43 5.93
CA ILE A 62 -20.41 -22.58 5.98
C ILE A 62 -19.86 -21.93 7.26
N LEU A 63 -20.38 -20.76 7.65
CA LEU A 63 -20.07 -20.14 8.95
C LEU A 63 -20.40 -21.07 10.13
N ARG A 64 -21.58 -21.71 10.13
CA ARG A 64 -21.94 -22.72 11.14
C ARG A 64 -20.98 -23.92 11.11
N SER A 65 -20.50 -24.32 9.93
CA SER A 65 -19.48 -25.37 9.85
C SER A 65 -18.14 -24.93 10.45
N CYS A 66 -17.75 -23.65 10.34
CA CYS A 66 -16.56 -23.12 11.01
C CYS A 66 -16.72 -23.20 12.53
N GLN A 67 -17.90 -22.86 13.06
CA GLN A 67 -18.22 -22.97 14.49
C GLN A 67 -18.06 -24.40 15.03
N ASN A 68 -18.47 -25.41 14.26
CA ASN A 68 -18.28 -26.80 14.66
C ASN A 68 -16.80 -27.21 14.74
N VAL A 69 -15.97 -26.68 13.83
CA VAL A 69 -14.53 -26.95 13.80
C VAL A 69 -13.81 -26.23 14.94
N THR A 70 -14.14 -24.96 15.21
CA THR A 70 -13.59 -24.24 16.36
C THR A 70 -13.98 -24.90 17.68
N ALA A 71 -15.21 -25.44 17.78
CA ALA A 71 -15.62 -26.22 18.94
C ALA A 71 -14.82 -27.52 19.10
N SER A 72 -14.55 -28.22 17.99
CA SER A 72 -13.72 -29.44 17.99
C SER A 72 -12.26 -29.13 18.35
N LEU A 73 -11.72 -28.02 17.86
CA LEU A 73 -10.38 -27.52 18.21
C LEU A 73 -10.27 -27.21 19.71
N ALA A 74 -11.26 -26.53 20.29
CA ALA A 74 -11.29 -26.21 21.72
C ALA A 74 -11.33 -27.47 22.61
N ALA A 75 -11.97 -28.55 22.15
CA ALA A 75 -12.00 -29.82 22.87
C ALA A 75 -10.64 -30.54 22.93
N VAL A 76 -9.77 -30.30 21.95
CA VAL A 76 -8.42 -30.87 21.88
C VAL A 76 -7.46 -30.14 22.83
N ILE A 77 -7.67 -28.84 23.07
CA ILE A 77 -6.77 -28.00 23.84
C ILE A 77 -6.92 -28.27 25.36
N PRO A 78 -5.83 -28.56 26.08
CA PRO A 78 -5.85 -28.69 27.54
C PRO A 78 -6.23 -27.38 28.23
N GLU A 79 -6.82 -27.48 29.43
CA GLU A 79 -7.19 -26.30 30.23
C GLU A 79 -5.96 -25.45 30.55
N ASN A 80 -6.14 -24.13 30.49
CA ASN A 80 -5.11 -23.13 30.79
C ASN A 80 -3.88 -23.16 29.87
N GLN A 81 -3.93 -23.87 28.73
CA GLN A 81 -2.84 -23.90 27.74
C GLN A 81 -3.16 -23.08 26.47
N PHE A 82 -4.19 -22.23 26.50
CA PHE A 82 -4.57 -21.40 25.36
C PHE A 82 -3.38 -20.63 24.74
N TRP A 83 -2.65 -19.86 25.55
CA TRP A 83 -1.53 -19.03 25.06
C TRP A 83 -0.33 -19.84 24.54
N ARG A 84 -0.16 -21.10 24.97
CA ARG A 84 0.90 -21.98 24.49
C ARG A 84 0.70 -22.38 23.02
N TRP A 85 -0.56 -22.54 22.62
CA TRP A 85 -0.90 -23.10 21.31
C TRP A 85 -1.58 -22.11 20.36
N LYS A 86 -1.98 -20.92 20.85
CA LYS A 86 -2.71 -19.85 20.15
C LYS A 86 -2.26 -19.63 18.70
N ASP A 87 -0.96 -19.49 18.50
CA ASP A 87 -0.40 -19.13 17.19
C ASP A 87 -0.68 -20.17 16.09
N GLN A 88 -0.97 -21.43 16.46
CA GLN A 88 -1.29 -22.48 15.49
C GLN A 88 -2.59 -22.20 14.72
N TRP A 89 -3.57 -21.55 15.34
CA TRP A 89 -4.88 -21.29 14.72
C TRP A 89 -5.18 -19.81 14.50
N SER A 90 -4.34 -18.88 14.99
CA SER A 90 -4.59 -17.45 14.91
C SER A 90 -4.86 -16.96 13.48
N ASN A 91 -4.11 -17.41 12.48
CA ASN A 91 -4.34 -16.99 11.09
C ASN A 91 -5.69 -17.47 10.54
N SER A 92 -6.01 -18.75 10.72
CA SER A 92 -7.28 -19.33 10.31
C SER A 92 -8.47 -18.65 11.01
N LEU A 93 -8.30 -18.34 12.31
CA LEU A 93 -9.29 -17.63 13.11
C LEU A 93 -9.48 -16.19 12.64
N ARG A 94 -8.40 -15.45 12.34
CA ARG A 94 -8.47 -14.10 11.76
C ARG A 94 -9.24 -14.09 10.44
N THR A 95 -9.02 -15.06 9.56
CA THR A 95 -9.78 -15.21 8.31
C THR A 95 -11.25 -15.52 8.57
N ALA A 96 -11.55 -16.35 9.56
CA ALA A 96 -12.94 -16.64 9.95
C ALA A 96 -13.65 -15.37 10.48
N ILE A 97 -12.96 -14.58 11.33
CA ILE A 97 -13.48 -13.32 11.87
C ILE A 97 -13.74 -12.32 10.75
N PHE A 98 -12.78 -12.15 9.83
CA PHE A 98 -12.97 -11.34 8.63
C PHE A 98 -14.25 -11.74 7.88
N ALA A 99 -14.42 -13.03 7.57
CA ALA A 99 -15.56 -13.50 6.81
C ALA A 99 -16.90 -13.31 7.56
N ALA A 100 -16.92 -13.54 8.88
CA ALA A 100 -18.10 -13.30 9.72
C ALA A 100 -18.44 -11.80 9.77
N SER A 101 -17.45 -10.93 9.94
CA SER A 101 -17.64 -9.48 9.96
C SER A 101 -18.11 -8.94 8.61
N LEU A 102 -17.63 -9.51 7.50
CA LEU A 102 -18.11 -9.16 6.16
C LEU A 102 -19.58 -9.55 5.98
N VAL A 103 -19.98 -10.76 6.42
CA VAL A 103 -21.39 -11.19 6.38
C VAL A 103 -22.28 -10.27 7.21
N GLU A 104 -21.84 -9.87 8.41
CA GLU A 104 -22.58 -8.93 9.25
C GLU A 104 -22.72 -7.56 8.58
N PHE A 105 -21.63 -7.00 8.06
CA PHE A 105 -21.65 -5.72 7.35
C PHE A 105 -22.59 -5.73 6.12
N LEU A 106 -22.55 -6.81 5.32
CA LEU A 106 -23.44 -6.96 4.17
C LEU A 106 -24.91 -7.15 4.58
N SER A 107 -25.18 -7.70 5.77
CA SER A 107 -26.53 -7.92 6.29
C SER A 107 -27.14 -6.66 6.93
N THR A 108 -26.37 -5.95 7.76
CA THR A 108 -26.88 -4.91 8.66
C THR A 108 -26.22 -3.55 8.45
N GLY A 109 -25.06 -3.50 7.78
CA GLY A 109 -24.22 -2.31 7.66
C GLY A 109 -23.53 -1.90 8.96
N LYS A 110 -23.47 -2.79 9.95
CA LYS A 110 -22.89 -2.51 11.27
C LYS A 110 -21.64 -3.34 11.51
N LEU A 111 -20.88 -2.92 12.51
CA LEU A 111 -19.72 -3.65 13.00
C LEU A 111 -20.17 -4.87 13.80
N LEU A 112 -19.67 -6.06 13.43
CA LEU A 112 -19.80 -7.26 14.25
C LEU A 112 -18.99 -7.07 15.53
N SER A 113 -19.62 -6.99 16.70
CA SER A 113 -18.88 -6.86 17.97
C SER A 113 -18.01 -8.09 18.25
N LEU A 114 -16.97 -7.94 19.09
CA LEU A 114 -16.14 -9.07 19.54
C LEU A 114 -16.99 -10.19 20.20
N THR A 115 -18.03 -9.81 20.94
CA THR A 115 -18.99 -10.76 21.52
C THR A 115 -19.80 -11.46 20.42
N GLY A 116 -20.31 -10.73 19.44
CA GLY A 116 -21.03 -11.33 18.30
C GLY A 116 -20.15 -12.25 17.47
N ALA A 117 -18.88 -11.90 17.24
CA ALA A 117 -17.91 -12.77 16.59
C ALA A 117 -17.67 -14.06 17.40
N SER A 118 -17.62 -13.92 18.73
CA SER A 118 -17.52 -15.07 19.64
C SER A 118 -18.79 -15.92 19.67
N ASP A 119 -19.97 -15.35 19.42
CA ASP A 119 -21.21 -16.12 19.31
C ASP A 119 -21.31 -16.85 17.96
N ILE A 120 -20.87 -16.22 16.87
CA ILE A 120 -20.95 -16.80 15.52
C ILE A 120 -19.87 -17.86 15.30
N LEU A 121 -18.64 -17.56 15.69
CA LEU A 121 -17.46 -18.40 15.42
C LEU A 121 -17.02 -19.19 16.65
N GLY A 122 -17.28 -18.66 17.84
CA GLY A 122 -17.20 -19.42 19.08
C GLY A 122 -18.56 -19.99 19.47
N ASN A 123 -18.64 -20.58 20.64
CA ASN A 123 -19.87 -21.20 21.11
C ASN A 123 -20.90 -20.11 21.48
N SER A 124 -21.88 -19.85 20.61
CA SER A 124 -23.18 -19.36 21.08
C SER A 124 -23.81 -20.48 21.91
N LEU A 125 -23.46 -20.54 23.18
CA LEU A 125 -24.29 -21.00 24.27
C LEU A 125 -23.52 -20.75 25.57
N GLN A 126 -24.24 -20.07 26.44
CA GLN A 126 -24.06 -19.83 27.86
C GLN A 126 -23.97 -21.13 28.67
N VAL A 127 -23.18 -22.10 28.20
CA VAL A 127 -22.99 -23.42 28.76
C VAL A 127 -21.49 -23.69 28.80
N LYS A 128 -20.94 -23.47 30.00
CA LYS A 128 -19.59 -23.78 30.49
C LYS A 128 -18.56 -22.64 30.37
N ASN A 129 -18.49 -21.87 31.46
CA ASN A 129 -17.33 -21.07 31.89
C ASN A 129 -15.97 -21.82 31.84
N GLU A 130 -15.95 -23.13 31.57
CA GLU A 130 -14.77 -23.99 31.44
C GLU A 130 -14.03 -23.83 30.09
N TRP A 131 -14.67 -23.29 29.04
CA TRP A 131 -14.06 -23.19 27.70
C TRP A 131 -13.33 -21.87 27.44
N ASN A 132 -13.61 -20.83 28.24
CA ASN A 132 -12.88 -19.56 28.19
C ASN A 132 -11.39 -19.73 28.53
N SER A 133 -11.01 -20.82 29.22
CA SER A 133 -9.61 -21.18 29.49
C SER A 133 -8.95 -22.01 28.37
N ARG A 134 -9.73 -22.49 27.40
CA ARG A 134 -9.29 -23.41 26.32
C ARG A 134 -9.20 -22.72 24.97
N LEU A 135 -10.22 -21.97 24.57
CA LEU A 135 -10.25 -21.22 23.30
C LEU A 135 -11.08 -19.95 23.45
N ALA A 136 -10.45 -18.79 23.18
CA ALA A 136 -11.11 -17.49 23.15
C ALA A 136 -10.65 -16.69 21.94
N ILE A 137 -11.51 -15.79 21.45
CA ILE A 137 -11.11 -14.80 20.44
C ILE A 137 -10.34 -13.70 21.17
N ALA A 138 -9.02 -13.66 20.97
CA ALA A 138 -8.20 -12.57 21.46
C ALA A 138 -8.55 -11.26 20.74
N ALA A 139 -8.50 -10.13 21.47
CA ALA A 139 -8.78 -8.82 20.89
C ALA A 139 -7.88 -8.53 19.67
N GLU A 140 -6.60 -8.90 19.73
CA GLU A 140 -5.63 -8.76 18.62
C GLU A 140 -6.07 -9.50 17.35
N ASP A 141 -6.56 -10.75 17.48
CA ASP A 141 -7.00 -11.55 16.34
C ASP A 141 -8.29 -10.98 15.72
N TYR A 142 -9.17 -10.43 16.56
CA TYR A 142 -10.35 -9.71 16.09
C TYR A 142 -9.99 -8.43 15.33
N LEU A 143 -9.08 -7.62 15.87
CA LEU A 143 -8.61 -6.39 15.21
C LEU A 143 -7.94 -6.69 13.87
N HIS A 144 -7.13 -7.74 13.79
CA HIS A 144 -6.57 -8.20 12.50
C HIS A 144 -7.65 -8.59 11.48
N GLY A 145 -8.72 -9.24 11.92
CA GLY A 145 -9.87 -9.57 11.07
C GLY A 145 -10.62 -8.33 10.58
N LEU A 146 -10.74 -7.30 11.42
CA LEU A 146 -11.35 -6.02 11.02
C LEU A 146 -10.50 -5.23 10.02
N ILE A 147 -9.18 -5.27 10.14
CA ILE A 147 -8.30 -4.64 9.13
C ILE A 147 -8.53 -5.30 7.77
N SER A 148 -8.57 -6.64 7.72
CA SER A 148 -8.90 -7.36 6.49
C SER A 148 -10.30 -7.04 5.95
N LEU A 149 -11.28 -6.77 6.83
CA LEU A 149 -12.58 -6.26 6.41
C LEU A 149 -12.45 -4.89 5.72
N CYS A 150 -11.71 -3.94 6.30
CA CYS A 150 -11.51 -2.62 5.70
C CYS A 150 -10.84 -2.73 4.31
N ASN A 151 -9.82 -3.59 4.17
CA ASN A 151 -9.16 -3.82 2.87
C ASN A 151 -10.18 -4.34 1.83
N GLU A 152 -11.04 -5.28 2.22
CA GLU A 152 -12.05 -5.86 1.34
C GLU A 152 -13.16 -4.85 0.99
N LEU A 153 -13.57 -4.00 1.95
CA LEU A 153 -14.57 -2.96 1.74
C LEU A 153 -14.05 -1.85 0.82
N SER A 154 -12.76 -1.50 0.91
CA SER A 154 -12.10 -0.59 -0.03
C SER A 154 -12.23 -1.08 -1.47
N ARG A 155 -12.03 -2.39 -1.70
CA ARG A 155 -12.27 -3.01 -3.01
C ARG A 155 -13.75 -3.02 -3.38
N LEU A 156 -14.63 -3.37 -2.45
CA LEU A 156 -16.07 -3.41 -2.68
C LEU A 156 -16.63 -2.04 -3.07
N ALA A 157 -16.13 -0.96 -2.46
CA ALA A 157 -16.53 0.41 -2.80
C ALA A 157 -16.32 0.68 -4.30
N VAL A 158 -15.13 0.39 -4.83
CA VAL A 158 -14.83 0.59 -6.27
C VAL A 158 -15.75 -0.26 -7.15
N ASN A 159 -15.90 -1.54 -6.83
CA ASN A 159 -16.69 -2.48 -7.63
C ASN A 159 -18.19 -2.16 -7.59
N SER A 160 -18.70 -1.70 -6.45
CA SER A 160 -20.10 -1.31 -6.29
C SER A 160 -20.49 -0.20 -7.26
N VAL A 161 -19.59 0.76 -7.50
CA VAL A 161 -19.85 1.83 -8.46
C VAL A 161 -19.88 1.31 -9.89
N THR A 162 -19.00 0.36 -10.21
CA THR A 162 -18.99 -0.28 -11.53
C THR A 162 -20.30 -1.05 -11.82
N LEU A 163 -20.95 -1.54 -10.76
CA LEU A 163 -22.27 -2.18 -10.79
C LEU A 163 -23.45 -1.18 -10.73
N GLY A 164 -23.18 0.13 -10.68
CA GLY A 164 -24.20 1.19 -10.67
C GLY A 164 -24.78 1.50 -9.28
N ASN A 165 -24.17 1.00 -8.20
CA ASN A 165 -24.56 1.33 -6.84
C ASN A 165 -23.66 2.45 -6.29
N PHE A 166 -24.17 3.68 -6.30
CA PHE A 166 -23.42 4.88 -5.89
C PHE A 166 -23.55 5.22 -4.40
N ASP A 167 -24.51 4.60 -3.70
CA ASP A 167 -24.73 4.83 -2.26
C ASP A 167 -23.78 3.97 -1.40
N GLU A 168 -23.41 2.79 -1.90
CA GLU A 168 -22.57 1.83 -1.20
C GLU A 168 -21.16 2.35 -0.86
N PRO A 169 -20.42 3.04 -1.75
CA PRO A 169 -19.13 3.64 -1.40
C PRO A 169 -19.23 4.65 -0.27
N ILE A 170 -20.31 5.45 -0.23
CA ILE A 170 -20.54 6.44 0.82
C ILE A 170 -20.77 5.72 2.16
N ARG A 171 -21.60 4.67 2.15
CA ARG A 171 -21.86 3.82 3.32
C ARG A 171 -20.57 3.18 3.85
N ILE A 172 -19.75 2.64 2.94
CA ILE A 172 -18.45 2.05 3.25
C ILE A 172 -17.49 3.10 3.82
N SER A 173 -17.40 4.29 3.21
CA SER A 173 -16.51 5.37 3.67
C SER A 173 -16.79 5.78 5.11
N LEU A 174 -18.07 5.97 5.45
CA LEU A 174 -18.48 6.30 6.83
C LEU A 174 -18.07 5.18 7.80
N PHE A 175 -18.35 3.93 7.46
CA PHE A 175 -18.02 2.78 8.28
C PHE A 175 -16.50 2.62 8.51
N VAL A 176 -15.69 2.73 7.45
CA VAL A 176 -14.23 2.59 7.55
C VAL A 176 -13.62 3.75 8.33
N LYS A 177 -14.14 4.98 8.19
CA LYS A 177 -13.71 6.14 9.00
C LYS A 177 -14.01 5.96 10.48
N ASP A 178 -15.20 5.46 10.82
CA ASP A 178 -15.57 5.15 12.20
C ASP A 178 -14.66 4.06 12.80
N LEU A 179 -14.38 3.01 12.02
CA LEU A 179 -13.41 1.99 12.42
C LEU A 179 -12.02 2.56 12.64
N PHE A 180 -11.51 3.36 11.69
CA PHE A 180 -10.20 3.98 11.78
C PHE A 180 -10.08 4.87 13.03
N ALA A 181 -11.10 5.69 13.31
CA ALA A 181 -11.17 6.49 14.53
C ALA A 181 -11.16 5.61 15.79
N GLY A 182 -11.85 4.47 15.76
CA GLY A 182 -11.80 3.47 16.84
C GLY A 182 -10.41 2.89 17.04
N PHE A 183 -9.70 2.55 15.97
CA PHE A 183 -8.30 2.08 16.04
C PHE A 183 -7.36 3.17 16.59
N SER A 184 -7.56 4.44 16.21
CA SER A 184 -6.76 5.57 16.73
C SER A 184 -6.90 5.79 18.24
N MET A 185 -7.98 5.31 18.86
CA MET A 185 -8.16 5.35 20.32
C MET A 185 -7.40 4.24 21.04
N LEU A 186 -6.86 3.26 20.32
CA LEU A 186 -6.10 2.14 20.88
C LEU A 186 -4.61 2.50 20.94
N ASN A 187 -3.99 2.30 22.10
CA ASN A 187 -2.54 2.40 22.24
C ASN A 187 -1.87 1.11 21.78
N LEU A 188 -1.76 0.94 20.46
CA LEU A 188 -1.14 -0.23 19.84
C LEU A 188 0.38 -0.20 20.01
N LYS A 189 0.97 -1.33 20.39
CA LYS A 189 2.42 -1.49 20.41
C LYS A 189 2.96 -1.55 18.98
N ASN A 190 4.25 -1.24 18.80
CA ASN A 190 4.92 -1.32 17.49
C ASN A 190 5.12 -2.78 17.03
N ASP A 191 4.03 -3.42 16.63
CA ASP A 191 3.97 -4.81 16.18
C ASP A 191 3.29 -4.93 14.81
N THR A 192 3.02 -6.15 14.37
CA THR A 192 2.36 -6.42 13.09
C THR A 192 0.95 -5.82 13.00
N LEU A 193 0.25 -5.64 14.12
CA LEU A 193 -1.08 -5.05 14.14
C LEU A 193 -1.00 -3.54 13.86
N ARG A 194 -0.03 -2.83 14.46
CA ARG A 194 0.21 -1.42 14.17
C ARG A 194 0.53 -1.18 12.70
N ARG A 195 1.45 -1.95 12.11
CA ARG A 195 1.83 -1.83 10.69
C ARG A 195 0.63 -2.03 9.75
N ARG A 196 -0.20 -3.06 10.02
CA ARG A 196 -1.41 -3.33 9.24
C ARG A 196 -2.51 -2.28 9.46
N TYR A 197 -2.58 -1.66 10.63
CA TYR A 197 -3.48 -0.53 10.85
C TYR A 197 -3.00 0.72 10.10
N ASP A 198 -1.70 1.01 10.07
CA ASP A 198 -1.15 2.14 9.32
C ASP A 198 -1.43 2.06 7.82
N SER A 199 -1.53 0.85 7.25
CA SER A 199 -1.89 0.68 5.85
C SER A 199 -3.33 1.09 5.54
N LEU A 200 -4.23 1.13 6.53
CA LEU A 200 -5.63 1.53 6.32
C LEU A 200 -5.78 2.97 5.84
N LYS A 201 -4.79 3.84 6.07
CA LYS A 201 -4.82 5.22 5.56
C LYS A 201 -4.90 5.26 4.03
N TYR A 202 -4.29 4.29 3.34
CA TYR A 202 -4.32 4.20 1.88
C TYR A 202 -5.67 3.70 1.37
N ASP A 203 -6.28 2.74 2.06
CA ASP A 203 -7.63 2.27 1.74
C ASP A 203 -8.66 3.40 1.90
N ILE A 204 -8.57 4.18 2.97
CA ILE A 204 -9.45 5.34 3.18
C ILE A 204 -9.25 6.37 2.07
N LYS A 205 -8.00 6.73 1.77
CA LYS A 205 -7.68 7.67 0.70
C LYS A 205 -8.22 7.19 -0.64
N LYS A 206 -8.07 5.90 -0.96
CA LYS A 206 -8.59 5.29 -2.19
C LYS A 206 -10.12 5.42 -2.28
N ILE A 207 -10.84 5.08 -1.20
CA ILE A 207 -12.31 5.23 -1.15
C ILE A 207 -12.71 6.70 -1.34
N GLU A 208 -11.99 7.63 -0.72
CA GLU A 208 -12.26 9.07 -0.81
C GLU A 208 -12.02 9.63 -2.22
N GLU A 209 -10.90 9.27 -2.85
CA GLU A 209 -10.57 9.68 -4.22
C GLU A 209 -11.66 9.23 -5.20
N GLU A 210 -12.12 8.00 -5.08
CA GLU A 210 -13.23 7.47 -5.88
C GLU A 210 -14.52 8.26 -5.67
N ILE A 211 -14.95 8.45 -4.42
CA ILE A 211 -16.16 9.23 -4.10
C ILE A 211 -16.04 10.66 -4.64
N GLN A 212 -14.85 11.27 -4.54
CA GLN A 212 -14.61 12.61 -5.04
C GLN A 212 -14.75 12.70 -6.56
N CYS A 213 -14.16 11.76 -7.30
CA CYS A 213 -14.29 11.69 -8.76
C CYS A 213 -15.76 11.58 -9.20
N TRP A 214 -16.54 10.71 -8.55
CA TRP A 214 -17.96 10.55 -8.84
C TRP A 214 -18.78 11.79 -8.48
N SER A 215 -18.51 12.39 -7.31
CA SER A 215 -19.17 13.62 -6.89
C SER A 215 -18.89 14.77 -7.85
N GLN A 216 -17.65 14.89 -8.34
CA GLN A 216 -17.26 15.95 -9.26
C GLN A 216 -17.93 15.79 -10.63
N ALA A 217 -17.99 14.57 -11.17
CA ALA A 217 -18.68 14.29 -12.42
C ALA A 217 -20.20 14.49 -12.31
N SER A 218 -20.82 14.07 -11.20
CA SER A 218 -22.23 14.33 -10.94
C SER A 218 -22.52 15.84 -10.84
N ALA A 219 -21.65 16.58 -10.15
CA ALA A 219 -21.79 18.03 -10.03
C ALA A 219 -21.65 18.76 -11.38
N SER A 220 -20.71 18.35 -12.25
CA SER A 220 -20.55 18.97 -13.57
C SER A 220 -21.77 18.71 -14.47
N LEU A 221 -22.31 17.47 -14.45
CA LEU A 221 -23.52 17.13 -15.18
C LEU A 221 -24.75 17.89 -14.66
N ASN A 222 -24.90 18.05 -13.34
CA ASN A 222 -26.00 18.82 -12.77
C ASN A 222 -25.93 20.30 -13.18
N LYS A 223 -24.74 20.91 -13.13
CA LYS A 223 -24.54 22.29 -13.60
C LYS A 223 -24.92 22.45 -15.07
N LEU A 224 -24.57 21.48 -15.92
CA LEU A 224 -24.94 21.48 -17.33
C LEU A 224 -26.45 21.33 -17.51
N SER A 225 -27.08 20.40 -16.79
CA SER A 225 -28.54 20.24 -16.78
C SER A 225 -29.25 21.53 -16.36
N ASP A 226 -28.77 22.22 -15.33
CA ASP A 226 -29.40 23.45 -14.85
C ASP A 226 -29.23 24.62 -15.81
N LEU A 227 -28.11 24.69 -16.54
CA LEU A 227 -27.93 25.64 -17.63
C LEU A 227 -28.97 25.44 -18.75
N TYR A 228 -29.22 24.19 -19.15
CA TYR A 228 -30.23 23.88 -20.18
C TYR A 228 -31.68 24.08 -19.70
N LYS A 229 -31.92 24.09 -18.39
CA LYS A 229 -33.24 24.40 -17.83
C LYS A 229 -33.55 25.90 -17.81
N ASP A 230 -32.57 26.78 -18.01
CA ASP A 230 -32.78 28.23 -17.96
C ASP A 230 -33.54 28.72 -19.21
N PRO A 231 -34.80 29.18 -19.07
CA PRO A 231 -35.58 29.71 -20.20
C PRO A 231 -34.99 30.99 -20.79
N ALA A 232 -34.11 31.69 -20.06
CA ALA A 232 -33.44 32.89 -20.54
C ALA A 232 -32.58 32.63 -21.79
N HIS A 233 -32.11 31.40 -22.00
CA HIS A 233 -31.40 31.00 -23.22
C HIS A 233 -32.32 31.17 -24.45
N ALA A 234 -33.47 30.51 -24.45
CA ALA A 234 -34.44 30.58 -25.54
C ALA A 234 -34.96 32.01 -25.76
N ASP A 235 -35.17 32.77 -24.68
CA ASP A 235 -35.64 34.15 -24.75
C ASP A 235 -34.63 35.11 -25.39
N SER A 236 -33.34 34.95 -25.08
CA SER A 236 -32.27 35.77 -25.66
C SER A 236 -32.13 35.53 -27.17
N VAL A 237 -32.16 34.26 -27.59
CA VAL A 237 -32.14 33.85 -29.00
C VAL A 237 -33.38 34.36 -29.73
N GLY A 238 -34.57 34.20 -29.14
CA GLY A 238 -35.83 34.71 -29.69
C GLY A 238 -35.83 36.23 -29.87
N ARG A 239 -35.27 36.98 -28.90
CA ARG A 239 -35.13 38.44 -28.98
C ARG A 239 -34.20 38.88 -30.11
N VAL A 240 -33.06 38.20 -30.28
CA VAL A 240 -32.11 38.50 -31.38
C VAL A 240 -32.70 38.13 -32.74
N ASN A 241 -33.40 37.00 -32.87
CA ASN A 241 -34.06 36.61 -34.11
C ASN A 241 -35.13 37.65 -34.55
N ARG A 242 -35.86 38.24 -33.59
CA ARG A 242 -36.78 39.35 -33.88
C ARG A 242 -36.04 40.60 -34.35
N LEU A 243 -34.89 40.93 -33.75
CA LEU A 243 -34.06 42.07 -34.17
C LEU A 243 -33.45 41.87 -35.56
N ILE A 244 -33.01 40.66 -35.89
CA ILE A 244 -32.51 40.29 -37.23
C ILE A 244 -33.64 40.44 -38.26
N SER A 245 -34.84 39.93 -37.95
CA SER A 245 -36.00 40.03 -38.84
C SER A 245 -36.46 41.47 -39.07
N ALA A 246 -36.27 42.35 -38.08
CA ALA A 246 -36.59 43.77 -38.17
C ALA A 246 -35.49 44.62 -38.82
N PHE A 247 -34.32 44.02 -39.12
CA PHE A 247 -33.22 44.73 -39.75
C PHE A 247 -33.49 44.91 -41.25
N PRO A 248 -33.23 46.09 -41.86
CA PRO A 248 -33.46 46.30 -43.29
C PRO A 248 -32.66 45.29 -44.13
N GLN A 249 -33.33 44.63 -45.08
CA GLN A 249 -32.68 43.67 -45.99
C GLN A 249 -32.19 44.30 -47.30
N ASP A 250 -32.74 45.47 -47.66
CA ASP A 250 -32.38 46.23 -48.85
C ASP A 250 -31.77 47.59 -48.48
N ASP A 251 -31.03 48.20 -49.41
CA ASP A 251 -30.39 49.52 -49.28
C ASP A 251 -31.37 50.71 -49.24
N THR A 252 -32.67 50.43 -49.17
CA THR A 252 -33.71 51.46 -49.05
C THR A 252 -33.77 51.98 -47.63
N LEU A 253 -33.51 53.27 -47.44
CA LEU A 253 -33.65 53.96 -46.16
C LEU A 253 -35.07 53.77 -45.59
N PRO A 254 -35.21 53.17 -44.38
CA PRO A 254 -36.50 52.98 -43.75
C PRO A 254 -37.20 54.31 -43.49
N THR A 255 -38.54 54.31 -43.54
CA THR A 255 -39.39 55.48 -43.30
C THR A 255 -39.18 56.11 -41.91
N GLU A 256 -38.70 55.34 -40.94
CA GLU A 256 -38.37 55.79 -39.57
C GLU A 256 -36.98 56.45 -39.44
N GLY A 257 -36.19 56.46 -40.51
CA GLY A 257 -34.89 57.11 -40.59
C GLY A 257 -33.72 56.31 -40.00
N TYR A 258 -32.50 56.84 -40.19
CA TYR A 258 -31.24 56.20 -39.80
C TYR A 258 -31.11 55.93 -38.29
N GLU A 259 -31.69 56.78 -37.44
CA GLU A 259 -31.60 56.61 -35.98
C GLU A 259 -32.34 55.37 -35.48
N ALA A 260 -33.46 54.98 -36.11
CA ALA A 260 -34.17 53.73 -35.76
C ALA A 260 -33.31 52.49 -36.05
N VAL A 261 -32.67 52.45 -37.23
CA VAL A 261 -31.76 51.36 -37.64
C VAL A 261 -30.57 51.27 -36.69
N LYS A 262 -30.00 52.41 -36.28
CA LYS A 262 -28.87 52.47 -35.33
C LYS A 262 -29.23 51.94 -33.94
N VAL A 263 -30.46 52.13 -33.48
CA VAL A 263 -30.96 51.55 -32.22
C VAL A 263 -31.10 50.03 -32.33
N ILE A 264 -31.68 49.53 -33.43
CA ILE A 264 -31.79 48.09 -33.70
C ILE A 264 -30.39 47.46 -33.78
N TYR A 265 -29.46 48.08 -34.51
CA TYR A 265 -28.06 47.64 -34.60
C TYR A 265 -27.41 47.50 -33.23
N LYS A 266 -27.50 48.53 -32.36
CA LYS A 266 -26.93 48.48 -31.01
C LYS A 266 -27.53 47.36 -30.17
N LYS A 267 -28.86 47.20 -30.19
CA LYS A 267 -29.55 46.12 -29.44
C LYS A 267 -29.16 44.74 -29.96
N MET A 268 -29.08 44.58 -31.28
CA MET A 268 -28.67 43.34 -31.93
C MET A 268 -27.21 42.99 -31.61
N GLN A 269 -26.30 43.97 -31.65
CA GLN A 269 -24.89 43.77 -31.29
C GLN A 269 -24.70 43.37 -29.82
N VAL A 270 -25.52 43.89 -28.91
CA VAL A 270 -25.51 43.47 -27.50
C VAL A 270 -26.06 42.07 -27.36
N GLY A 271 -27.20 41.76 -27.98
CA GLY A 271 -27.81 40.43 -27.93
C GLY A 271 -26.94 39.34 -28.56
N LEU A 272 -26.30 39.60 -29.70
CA LEU A 272 -25.36 38.67 -30.33
C LEU A 272 -24.12 38.43 -29.45
N ARG A 273 -23.62 39.46 -28.75
CA ARG A 273 -22.54 39.29 -27.76
C ARG A 273 -22.99 38.46 -26.57
N GLU A 274 -24.21 38.68 -26.07
CA GLU A 274 -24.79 37.89 -24.97
C GLU A 274 -24.91 36.41 -25.36
N ILE A 275 -25.46 36.11 -26.55
CA ILE A 275 -25.55 34.75 -27.08
C ILE A 275 -24.15 34.14 -27.20
N LYS A 276 -23.20 34.86 -27.83
CA LYS A 276 -21.83 34.36 -27.98
C LYS A 276 -21.20 34.00 -26.64
N THR A 277 -21.22 34.91 -25.66
CA THR A 277 -20.62 34.68 -24.34
C THR A 277 -21.29 33.48 -23.63
N ARG A 278 -22.61 33.32 -23.78
CA ARG A 278 -23.32 32.16 -23.23
C ARG A 278 -22.92 30.86 -23.93
N THR A 279 -22.89 30.82 -25.26
CA THR A 279 -22.42 29.64 -26.00
C THR A 279 -20.97 29.29 -25.66
N ASP A 280 -20.09 30.28 -25.49
CA ASP A 280 -18.72 30.05 -25.04
C ASP A 280 -18.68 29.43 -23.63
N THR A 281 -19.60 29.83 -22.73
CA THR A 281 -19.75 29.24 -21.40
C THR A 281 -20.32 27.81 -21.47
N GLU A 282 -21.31 27.57 -22.32
CA GLU A 282 -21.87 26.23 -22.56
C GLU A 282 -20.79 25.25 -23.05
N ILE A 283 -19.98 25.66 -24.02
CA ILE A 283 -18.86 24.86 -24.53
C ILE A 283 -17.88 24.53 -23.40
N ALA A 284 -17.47 25.51 -22.60
CA ALA A 284 -16.56 25.29 -21.49
C ALA A 284 -17.11 24.31 -20.43
N MET A 285 -18.42 24.36 -20.16
CA MET A 285 -19.07 23.43 -19.23
C MET A 285 -19.23 22.02 -19.80
N ILE A 286 -19.47 21.89 -21.10
CA ILE A 286 -19.47 20.61 -21.80
C ILE A 286 -18.06 19.98 -21.76
N ASP A 287 -17.03 20.77 -22.02
CA ASP A 287 -15.64 20.30 -21.99
C ASP A 287 -15.24 19.83 -20.58
N ASP A 288 -15.58 20.57 -19.52
CA ASP A 288 -15.37 20.13 -18.13
C ASP A 288 -16.12 18.83 -17.83
N ALA A 289 -17.39 18.71 -18.23
CA ALA A 289 -18.15 17.47 -18.02
C ALA A 289 -17.54 16.27 -18.77
N LEU A 290 -17.05 16.48 -20.00
CA LEU A 290 -16.36 15.45 -20.78
C LEU A 290 -15.02 15.04 -20.13
N GLU A 291 -14.28 15.99 -19.56
CA GLU A 291 -13.05 15.69 -18.81
C GLU A 291 -13.35 14.83 -17.58
N GLN A 292 -14.33 15.22 -16.75
CA GLN A 292 -14.73 14.44 -15.56
C GLN A 292 -15.19 13.02 -15.93
N LEU A 293 -15.99 12.89 -16.99
CA LEU A 293 -16.42 11.59 -17.49
C LEU A 293 -15.25 10.76 -18.05
N SER A 294 -14.27 11.41 -18.68
CA SER A 294 -13.08 10.73 -19.20
C SER A 294 -12.21 10.16 -18.07
N VAL A 295 -12.07 10.90 -16.97
CA VAL A 295 -11.40 10.41 -15.75
C VAL A 295 -12.13 9.19 -15.20
N LEU A 296 -13.45 9.24 -15.06
CA LEU A 296 -14.25 8.09 -14.59
C LEU A 296 -14.16 6.88 -15.52
N ILE A 297 -14.16 7.10 -16.84
CA ILE A 297 -13.99 6.02 -17.82
C ILE A 297 -12.58 5.43 -17.71
N ALA A 298 -11.56 6.25 -17.48
CA ALA A 298 -10.18 5.78 -17.29
C ALA A 298 -10.04 4.95 -16.01
N LEU A 299 -10.63 5.40 -14.90
CA LEU A 299 -10.69 4.63 -13.64
C LEU A 299 -11.41 3.29 -13.85
N ARG A 300 -12.50 3.26 -14.60
CA ARG A 300 -13.24 2.02 -14.92
C ARG A 300 -12.51 1.08 -15.89
N LYS A 301 -11.70 1.62 -16.81
CA LYS A 301 -11.00 0.83 -17.84
C LYS A 301 -9.59 0.42 -17.45
N ALA A 302 -8.96 1.11 -16.50
CA ALA A 302 -7.74 0.63 -15.90
C ALA A 302 -8.05 -0.79 -15.39
N PRO A 303 -7.38 -1.84 -15.91
CA PRO A 303 -7.54 -3.14 -15.30
C PRO A 303 -7.22 -2.93 -13.83
N GLU A 304 -8.12 -3.35 -12.93
CA GLU A 304 -7.68 -3.70 -11.59
C GLU A 304 -6.43 -4.54 -11.85
N SER A 305 -5.28 -4.11 -11.35
CA SER A 305 -4.19 -5.03 -11.14
C SER A 305 -4.76 -6.08 -10.20
N GLU A 306 -5.42 -7.09 -10.77
CA GLU A 306 -5.75 -8.32 -10.11
C GLU A 306 -4.42 -8.74 -9.52
N HIS A 307 -4.30 -8.71 -8.20
CA HIS A 307 -3.24 -9.41 -7.53
C HIS A 307 -3.67 -10.88 -7.63
N PRO A 308 -3.13 -11.70 -8.55
CA PRO A 308 -3.32 -13.13 -8.42
C PRO A 308 -2.64 -13.50 -7.11
N GLU A 309 -3.43 -13.94 -6.12
CA GLU A 309 -2.93 -14.69 -4.98
C GLU A 309 -2.08 -15.85 -5.51
N LYS A 310 -0.76 -15.68 -5.56
CA LYS A 310 0.15 -16.74 -5.98
C LYS A 310 0.25 -17.75 -4.85
N ARG A 311 -0.66 -18.72 -4.93
CA ARG A 311 -0.61 -20.05 -4.32
C ARG A 311 0.82 -20.48 -3.97
N ASN A 312 1.12 -20.59 -2.68
CA ASN A 312 2.38 -21.06 -2.13
C ASN A 312 2.86 -22.35 -2.84
N LYS A 313 4.04 -22.30 -3.46
CA LYS A 313 4.73 -23.49 -3.95
C LYS A 313 5.22 -24.30 -2.74
N ARG A 314 4.72 -25.53 -2.61
CA ARG A 314 5.22 -26.53 -1.63
C ARG A 314 6.73 -26.75 -1.81
N PRO A 315 7.49 -26.94 -0.71
CA PRO A 315 8.89 -27.33 -0.81
C PRO A 315 9.00 -28.76 -1.38
N ARG A 316 9.87 -28.94 -2.37
CA ARG A 316 10.21 -30.27 -2.89
C ARG A 316 11.08 -31.00 -1.86
N ILE A 317 10.64 -32.20 -1.48
CA ILE A 317 11.38 -33.17 -0.68
C ILE A 317 12.62 -33.62 -1.45
N ALA A 318 13.78 -33.62 -0.78
CA ALA A 318 15.03 -34.15 -1.30
C ALA A 318 15.08 -35.69 -1.16
N SER A 319 15.63 -36.38 -2.15
CA SER A 319 16.04 -37.79 -2.12
C SER A 319 17.05 -38.05 -3.26
N PRO A 320 17.92 -39.08 -3.20
CA PRO A 320 19.21 -39.05 -2.53
C PRO A 320 20.39 -39.23 -3.49
N SER A 321 21.60 -39.02 -2.96
CA SER A 321 22.90 -39.12 -3.64
C SER A 321 23.30 -40.53 -4.08
N ARG A 322 23.79 -40.63 -5.31
CA ARG A 322 24.71 -41.63 -5.88
C ARG A 322 25.47 -40.89 -7.00
N GLY A 323 26.76 -41.02 -7.25
CA GLY A 323 27.84 -41.85 -6.77
C GLY A 323 29.09 -41.38 -7.54
N SER A 324 30.26 -41.61 -6.96
CA SER A 324 31.60 -41.23 -7.37
C SER A 324 32.07 -41.84 -8.70
N THR A 325 32.91 -41.12 -9.47
CA THR A 325 34.27 -41.55 -9.93
C THR A 325 34.92 -40.52 -10.88
N PRO A 326 36.27 -40.53 -11.04
CA PRO A 326 37.07 -39.32 -11.19
C PRO A 326 37.88 -39.19 -12.50
N GLY A 327 38.29 -37.95 -12.78
CA GLY A 327 39.66 -37.61 -13.19
C GLY A 327 40.01 -37.62 -14.68
N SER A 328 40.45 -36.47 -15.20
CA SER A 328 41.62 -36.30 -16.09
C SER A 328 41.92 -34.80 -16.28
N THR A 329 43.12 -34.38 -15.90
CA THR A 329 43.78 -33.09 -16.22
C THR A 329 44.62 -33.25 -17.51
N PRO A 330 45.48 -32.29 -17.91
CA PRO A 330 45.19 -30.98 -18.51
C PRO A 330 45.87 -30.83 -19.90
N PHE A 331 45.51 -29.84 -20.71
CA PHE A 331 46.38 -29.40 -21.83
C PHE A 331 46.43 -27.88 -21.98
N LEU A 332 47.67 -27.40 -22.10
CA LEU A 332 48.11 -26.01 -22.21
C LEU A 332 48.10 -25.52 -23.66
N GLY A 333 47.72 -24.25 -23.83
CA GLY A 333 48.41 -23.29 -24.70
C GLY A 333 47.97 -23.16 -26.16
N ALA A 334 47.35 -22.02 -26.49
CA ALA A 334 47.63 -21.30 -27.74
C ALA A 334 47.22 -19.82 -27.61
N THR A 335 48.23 -18.96 -27.67
CA THR A 335 48.18 -17.50 -27.68
C THR A 335 47.58 -16.98 -28.98
N LYS A 336 46.64 -16.03 -28.91
CA LYS A 336 46.42 -15.04 -29.98
C LYS A 336 46.22 -13.66 -29.36
N ILE A 337 47.16 -12.79 -29.69
CA ILE A 337 47.20 -11.37 -29.41
C ILE A 337 46.31 -10.67 -30.43
N THR A 338 45.40 -9.81 -29.97
CA THR A 338 44.78 -8.77 -30.78
C THR A 338 44.75 -7.47 -29.96
N VAL A 339 45.27 -6.40 -30.53
CA VAL A 339 45.54 -5.10 -29.88
C VAL A 339 44.55 -4.04 -30.41
N VAL A 340 43.70 -3.50 -29.49
CA VAL A 340 43.27 -2.09 -29.29
C VAL A 340 42.26 -1.47 -30.30
N PRO A 341 41.18 -0.73 -29.89
CA PRO A 341 41.26 0.55 -29.16
C PRO A 341 40.39 0.73 -27.91
N PRO A 342 40.70 1.73 -27.06
CA PRO A 342 40.18 1.85 -25.71
C PRO A 342 38.81 2.54 -25.72
N LYS A 343 37.83 1.95 -25.05
CA LYS A 343 36.73 2.72 -24.48
C LYS A 343 37.06 2.90 -23.00
N ARG A 344 37.50 4.12 -22.67
CA ARG A 344 37.46 4.64 -21.30
C ARG A 344 36.00 4.57 -20.83
N GLU A 345 35.64 3.50 -20.15
CA GLU A 345 34.68 3.62 -19.08
C GLU A 345 35.48 3.96 -17.85
N ALA A 346 35.25 5.17 -17.32
CA ALA A 346 35.74 5.52 -16.00
C ALA A 346 35.12 4.51 -15.04
N THR A 347 35.89 3.48 -14.65
CA THR A 347 35.54 2.61 -13.55
C THR A 347 35.50 3.46 -12.30
N VAL A 348 34.31 3.94 -11.95
CA VAL A 348 34.06 4.53 -10.64
C VAL A 348 34.40 3.43 -9.63
N PRO A 349 35.34 3.64 -8.70
CA PRO A 349 35.66 2.65 -7.67
C PRO A 349 34.42 2.41 -6.82
N HIS A 350 33.80 1.24 -6.97
CA HIS A 350 32.58 0.86 -6.25
C HIS A 350 32.95 0.25 -4.89
N ILE A 351 32.43 0.82 -3.80
CA ILE A 351 32.69 0.32 -2.45
C ILE A 351 31.47 -0.46 -1.93
N PRO A 352 31.61 -1.76 -1.61
CA PRO A 352 30.56 -2.53 -0.95
C PRO A 352 30.35 -2.09 0.52
N PHE A 353 29.13 -2.24 1.03
CA PHE A 353 28.80 -2.06 2.43
C PHE A 353 29.66 -3.01 3.29
N SER A 354 30.60 -2.44 4.05
CA SER A 354 31.45 -3.18 4.97
C SER A 354 31.10 -2.85 6.41
N ARG A 355 30.99 -3.85 7.27
CA ARG A 355 30.91 -3.65 8.73
C ARG A 355 32.26 -3.22 9.33
N ASP A 356 33.34 -3.27 8.55
CA ASP A 356 34.65 -2.79 8.96
C ASP A 356 34.74 -1.24 8.93
N PRO A 357 35.00 -0.58 10.07
CA PRO A 357 35.03 0.87 10.17
C PRO A 357 36.15 1.55 9.39
N LYS A 358 37.26 0.85 9.08
CA LYS A 358 38.35 1.41 8.28
C LYS A 358 37.95 1.42 6.80
N ALA A 359 37.42 0.30 6.32
CA ALA A 359 36.87 0.19 4.98
C ALA A 359 35.76 1.23 4.73
N ARG A 360 34.85 1.45 5.69
CA ARG A 360 33.81 2.50 5.58
C ARG A 360 34.34 3.93 5.54
N ARG A 361 35.40 4.21 6.31
CA ARG A 361 36.02 5.54 6.33
C ARG A 361 36.73 5.82 5.00
N ASP A 362 37.44 4.82 4.49
CA ASP A 362 38.14 4.91 3.21
C ASP A 362 37.12 5.02 2.05
N ALA A 363 36.00 4.29 2.13
CA ALA A 363 34.89 4.34 1.17
C ALA A 363 34.23 5.72 1.05
N LEU A 364 33.96 6.33 2.19
CA LEU A 364 33.25 7.60 2.27
C LEU A 364 34.22 8.79 2.37
N GLN A 365 35.52 8.60 2.17
CA GLN A 365 36.54 9.62 2.42
C GLN A 365 36.22 10.95 1.71
N ASP A 366 35.71 10.88 0.48
CA ASP A 366 35.36 12.05 -0.34
C ASP A 366 34.02 12.69 0.04
N GLN A 367 33.20 12.00 0.83
CA GLN A 367 31.93 12.51 1.40
C GLN A 367 32.07 12.95 2.87
N LEU A 368 33.23 12.72 3.51
CA LEU A 368 33.44 13.01 4.94
C LEU A 368 34.13 14.37 5.19
N PRO A 369 33.58 15.20 6.09
CA PRO A 369 32.46 14.92 6.98
C PRO A 369 31.09 15.07 6.32
N LEU A 370 30.14 14.22 6.71
CA LEU A 370 28.73 14.39 6.34
C LEU A 370 28.21 15.73 6.88
N GLN A 371 27.67 16.57 6.00
CA GLN A 371 27.16 17.90 6.34
C GLN A 371 25.85 17.82 7.14
N GLU A 372 25.58 18.85 7.94
CA GLU A 372 24.29 19.01 8.63
C GLU A 372 23.16 19.06 7.60
N GLY A 373 22.03 18.40 7.89
CA GLY A 373 20.92 18.25 6.94
C GLY A 373 21.06 17.08 5.96
N ARG A 374 22.20 16.37 5.92
CA ARG A 374 22.40 15.20 5.07
C ARG A 374 21.44 14.07 5.47
N LYS A 375 20.65 13.57 4.52
CA LYS A 375 19.76 12.41 4.73
C LYS A 375 20.56 11.11 4.70
N VAL A 376 20.21 10.20 5.60
CA VAL A 376 20.89 8.92 5.76
C VAL A 376 19.87 7.81 6.08
N ALA A 377 20.15 6.57 5.68
CA ALA A 377 19.51 5.41 6.30
C ALA A 377 20.30 5.09 7.58
N PHE A 378 19.61 5.04 8.71
CA PHE A 378 20.20 4.83 10.03
C PHE A 378 19.67 3.54 10.66
N HIS A 379 20.56 2.76 11.25
CA HIS A 379 20.25 1.58 12.04
C HIS A 379 20.30 1.94 13.53
N PRO A 380 19.15 2.03 14.23
CA PRO A 380 19.11 2.32 15.65
C PRO A 380 19.72 1.16 16.43
N THR A 381 20.99 1.25 16.80
CA THR A 381 21.57 0.28 17.74
C THR A 381 20.98 0.52 19.13
N ALA A 382 20.61 -0.53 19.85
CA ALA A 382 20.19 -0.44 21.24
C ALA A 382 21.25 0.31 22.06
N SER A 383 21.02 1.61 22.27
CA SER A 383 21.78 2.37 23.25
C SER A 383 21.41 1.79 24.60
N LYS A 384 22.40 1.31 25.36
CA LYS A 384 22.22 1.01 26.77
C LYS A 384 21.77 2.30 27.46
N SER A 385 20.47 2.51 27.53
CA SER A 385 19.89 3.51 28.42
C SER A 385 20.33 3.16 29.83
N SER A 386 20.73 4.18 30.59
CA SER A 386 21.13 4.06 32.00
C SER A 386 19.98 3.58 32.91
N ASN A 387 18.78 3.40 32.37
CA ASN A 387 17.70 2.66 33.00
C ASN A 387 17.52 1.35 32.23
N GLY A 388 17.86 0.23 32.87
CA GLY A 388 17.94 -1.13 32.32
C GLY A 388 16.63 -1.74 31.79
N ASN A 389 15.97 -1.04 30.88
CA ASN A 389 14.90 -1.54 30.03
C ASN A 389 15.54 -1.81 28.66
N ASN A 390 15.94 -3.06 28.41
CA ASN A 390 16.29 -3.50 27.06
C ASN A 390 15.01 -3.44 26.21
N GLY A 391 14.79 -2.31 25.54
CA GLY A 391 13.88 -2.27 24.41
C GLY A 391 14.45 -3.19 23.34
N ASP A 392 13.70 -4.22 22.97
CA ASP A 392 14.01 -5.15 21.90
C ASP A 392 13.87 -4.36 20.58
N VAL A 393 14.91 -3.60 20.22
CA VAL A 393 14.99 -2.91 18.94
C VAL A 393 15.31 -4.00 17.92
N ASP A 394 14.30 -4.37 17.14
CA ASP A 394 14.37 -5.39 16.10
C ASP A 394 15.64 -5.17 15.24
N GLU A 395 16.56 -6.14 15.28
CA GLU A 395 17.93 -6.03 14.73
C GLU A 395 17.95 -5.69 13.23
N ASN A 396 16.81 -5.80 12.55
CA ASN A 396 16.66 -5.55 11.12
C ASN A 396 16.04 -4.19 10.77
N THR A 397 15.72 -3.32 11.74
CA THR A 397 15.02 -2.05 11.46
C THR A 397 15.98 -0.93 11.03
N TRP A 398 15.76 -0.37 9.84
CA TRP A 398 16.46 0.80 9.34
C TRP A 398 15.47 1.96 9.12
N ILE A 399 15.85 3.17 9.51
CA ILE A 399 15.01 4.37 9.44
C ILE A 399 15.66 5.50 8.65
N LEU A 400 14.86 6.42 8.14
CA LEU A 400 15.29 7.65 7.51
C LEU A 400 15.65 8.67 8.59
N ALA A 401 16.90 9.11 8.59
CA ALA A 401 17.40 10.09 9.54
C ALA A 401 18.13 11.24 8.84
N VAL A 402 18.35 12.32 9.59
CA VAL A 402 19.06 13.52 9.15
C VAL A 402 20.26 13.75 10.08
N ILE A 403 21.42 14.07 9.50
CA ILE A 403 22.59 14.49 10.29
C ILE A 403 22.31 15.85 10.93
N VAL A 404 22.35 15.91 12.27
CA VAL A 404 22.19 17.16 13.02
C VAL A 404 23.52 17.84 13.26
N ASN A 405 24.53 17.10 13.72
CA ASN A 405 25.87 17.63 14.00
C ASN A 405 26.90 16.50 14.03
N SER A 406 28.17 16.83 13.78
CA SER A 406 29.32 15.96 14.02
C SER A 406 29.83 16.12 15.46
N ILE A 407 30.12 15.01 16.13
CA ILE A 407 30.60 15.04 17.52
C ILE A 407 32.12 15.26 17.51
N ASN A 408 32.60 16.29 18.21
CA ASN A 408 34.02 16.63 18.40
C ASN A 408 34.82 16.94 17.11
N GLN A 409 34.18 17.39 16.03
CA GLN A 409 34.81 17.53 14.69
C GLN A 409 35.44 16.22 14.17
N ASP A 410 35.10 15.08 14.78
CA ASP A 410 35.56 13.76 14.38
C ASP A 410 34.75 13.31 13.15
N LYS A 411 35.43 12.87 12.09
CA LYS A 411 34.78 12.41 10.84
C LYS A 411 34.01 11.09 11.02
N ASN A 412 33.98 10.52 12.22
CA ASN A 412 33.44 9.19 12.48
C ASN A 412 32.24 9.15 13.44
N ARG A 413 31.88 10.25 14.11
CA ARG A 413 30.81 10.28 15.12
C ARG A 413 29.82 11.40 14.80
N TYR A 414 28.54 11.05 14.81
CA TYR A 414 27.46 11.94 14.39
C TYR A 414 26.29 11.87 15.36
N ILE A 415 25.54 12.96 15.46
CA ILE A 415 24.19 12.97 16.02
C ILE A 415 23.23 12.89 14.85
N VAL A 416 22.40 11.87 14.83
CA VAL A 416 21.33 11.70 13.83
C VAL A 416 19.98 11.94 14.49
N GLN A 417 19.05 12.52 13.73
CA GLN A 417 17.68 12.72 14.15
C GLN A 417 16.75 11.95 13.23
N ASP A 418 15.74 11.30 13.79
CA ASP A 418 14.64 10.74 13.00
C ASP A 418 14.02 11.81 12.10
N ALA A 419 13.75 11.47 10.84
CA ALA A 419 13.06 12.35 9.92
C ALA A 419 11.57 12.48 10.25
N GLU A 420 10.99 11.50 10.94
CA GLU A 420 9.62 11.59 11.45
C GLU A 420 9.56 12.35 12.79
N PRO A 421 8.65 13.34 12.92
CA PRO A 421 8.42 14.02 14.19
C PRO A 421 7.77 13.08 15.21
N GLN A 422 8.01 13.33 16.49
CA GLN A 422 7.38 12.57 17.57
C GLN A 422 5.87 12.84 17.62
N GLU A 423 5.09 11.89 18.17
CA GLU A 423 3.61 11.98 18.27
C GLU A 423 3.10 13.23 19.03
N ASN A 424 3.94 13.85 19.86
CA ASN A 424 3.66 15.07 20.60
C ASN A 424 3.99 16.37 19.81
N GLY A 425 4.39 16.26 18.54
CA GLY A 425 4.80 17.38 17.69
C GLY A 425 6.22 17.90 17.93
N GLN A 426 7.01 17.25 18.79
CA GLN A 426 8.43 17.57 18.96
C GLN A 426 9.27 17.00 17.81
N PRO A 427 10.46 17.59 17.54
CA PRO A 427 11.38 17.03 16.55
C PRO A 427 11.70 15.55 16.83
N GLY A 428 11.99 14.81 15.77
CA GLY A 428 12.30 13.38 15.83
C GLY A 428 13.35 13.04 16.88
N GLN A 429 13.33 11.80 17.38
CA GLN A 429 14.29 11.37 18.40
C GLN A 429 15.73 11.47 17.86
N THR A 430 16.68 11.81 18.74
CA THR A 430 18.10 11.93 18.37
C THR A 430 18.95 10.83 18.98
N TRP A 431 19.95 10.36 18.23
CA TRP A 431 20.87 9.33 18.68
C TRP A 431 22.33 9.71 18.37
N PRO A 432 23.26 9.55 19.34
CA PRO A 432 24.68 9.55 19.04
C PRO A 432 25.04 8.23 18.36
N THR A 433 25.72 8.31 17.22
CA THR A 433 26.07 7.15 16.42
C THR A 433 27.43 7.31 15.73
N THR A 434 27.85 6.28 15.01
CA THR A 434 29.07 6.27 14.19
C THR A 434 28.74 5.91 12.74
N LEU A 435 29.70 6.08 11.84
CA LEU A 435 29.56 5.65 10.45
C LEU A 435 29.19 4.16 10.27
N ARG A 436 29.32 3.31 11.30
CA ARG A 436 28.94 1.89 11.22
C ARG A 436 27.44 1.69 11.00
N ALA A 437 26.61 2.56 11.57
CA ALA A 437 25.15 2.43 11.58
C ALA A 437 24.45 3.42 10.64
N ILE A 438 25.20 4.13 9.80
CA ILE A 438 24.68 5.15 8.88
C ILE A 438 24.96 4.69 7.45
N ILE A 439 24.05 4.88 6.50
CA ILE A 439 24.32 4.81 5.06
C ILE A 439 23.91 6.16 4.46
N PRO A 440 24.85 6.98 3.96
CA PRO A 440 24.51 8.27 3.36
C PRO A 440 23.62 8.08 2.13
N LEU A 441 22.49 8.79 2.04
CA LEU A 441 21.60 8.75 0.89
C LEU A 441 22.00 9.79 -0.15
N PRO A 442 21.89 9.53 -1.46
CA PRO A 442 22.21 10.49 -2.52
C PRO A 442 21.57 11.88 -2.33
N ASP A 443 22.30 12.94 -2.70
CA ASP A 443 21.74 14.28 -2.88
C ASP A 443 21.34 14.50 -4.34
N PRO A 444 20.06 14.68 -4.65
CA PRO A 444 19.65 15.10 -5.99
C PRO A 444 20.02 16.56 -6.29
N SER A 445 20.24 17.37 -5.26
CA SER A 445 20.56 18.80 -5.40
C SER A 445 22.06 19.09 -5.54
N ALA A 446 22.92 18.11 -5.24
CA ALA A 446 24.36 18.26 -5.40
C ALA A 446 24.79 18.31 -6.88
N PRO A 447 25.87 19.01 -7.23
CA PRO A 447 26.40 19.02 -8.59
C PRO A 447 26.75 17.59 -9.08
N PRO A 448 26.61 17.24 -10.37
CA PRO A 448 26.93 15.91 -10.89
C PRO A 448 28.38 15.44 -10.67
N THR A 449 29.29 16.37 -10.38
CA THR A 449 30.71 16.13 -10.05
C THR A 449 30.94 15.85 -8.57
N ASP A 450 29.94 16.06 -7.73
CA ASP A 450 30.01 15.86 -6.28
C ASP A 450 29.83 14.37 -5.93
N PRO A 451 30.67 13.79 -5.06
CA PRO A 451 30.52 12.40 -4.60
C PRO A 451 29.17 12.09 -3.93
N SER A 452 28.50 13.11 -3.40
CA SER A 452 27.18 13.00 -2.79
C SER A 452 26.03 12.93 -3.80
N HIS A 453 26.26 13.28 -5.07
CA HIS A 453 25.26 13.23 -6.13
C HIS A 453 24.90 11.79 -6.51
N LEU A 454 23.69 11.58 -7.03
CA LEU A 454 23.18 10.26 -7.43
C LEU A 454 24.11 9.48 -8.38
N ASN A 455 24.88 10.16 -9.24
CA ASN A 455 25.86 9.53 -10.14
C ASN A 455 27.04 8.87 -9.41
N GLY A 456 27.34 9.31 -8.18
CA GLY A 456 28.37 8.70 -7.33
C GLY A 456 27.93 7.38 -6.68
N TYR A 457 26.66 7.01 -6.81
CA TYR A 457 26.08 5.83 -6.16
C TYR A 457 25.93 4.65 -7.11
N ARG A 458 25.99 3.43 -6.55
CA ARG A 458 25.83 2.17 -7.28
C ARG A 458 24.44 2.07 -7.89
N GLN A 459 24.38 1.67 -9.15
CA GLN A 459 23.14 1.25 -9.79
C GLN A 459 22.95 -0.27 -9.64
N TYR A 460 21.72 -0.68 -9.38
CA TYR A 460 21.38 -2.08 -9.14
C TYR A 460 20.68 -2.67 -10.36
N ALA A 461 21.17 -3.81 -10.84
CA ALA A 461 20.55 -4.52 -11.94
C ALA A 461 19.28 -5.27 -11.45
N PRO A 462 18.33 -5.58 -12.34
CA PRO A 462 17.21 -6.47 -12.02
C PRO A 462 17.69 -7.78 -11.37
N GLY A 463 16.99 -8.24 -10.34
CA GLY A 463 17.33 -9.39 -9.48
C GLY A 463 18.29 -9.08 -8.33
N SER A 464 18.78 -7.84 -8.21
CA SER A 464 19.62 -7.44 -7.07
C SER A 464 18.79 -7.29 -5.80
N THR A 465 19.32 -7.76 -4.67
CA THR A 465 18.76 -7.44 -3.35
C THR A 465 19.27 -6.08 -2.88
N VAL A 466 18.34 -5.20 -2.50
CA VAL A 466 18.59 -3.84 -2.04
C VAL A 466 17.83 -3.57 -0.75
N MET A 467 18.17 -2.46 -0.11
CA MET A 467 17.36 -1.86 0.94
C MET A 467 16.76 -0.57 0.40
N ALA A 468 15.46 -0.36 0.57
CA ALA A 468 14.78 0.81 0.03
C ALA A 468 13.77 1.41 1.01
N LEU A 469 13.61 2.72 0.95
CA LEU A 469 12.55 3.41 1.70
C LEU A 469 11.20 2.94 1.16
N TYR A 470 10.35 2.43 2.05
CA TYR A 470 9.00 2.04 1.64
C TYR A 470 8.16 3.30 1.39
N PRO A 471 7.32 3.33 0.33
CA PRO A 471 6.56 4.51 -0.04
C PRO A 471 5.76 5.10 1.15
N ASP A 472 5.82 6.43 1.31
CA ASP A 472 5.11 7.19 2.34
C ASP A 472 5.38 6.73 3.79
N THR A 473 6.58 6.22 4.05
CA THR A 473 7.10 5.89 5.40
C THR A 473 8.51 6.45 5.62
N SER A 474 8.96 6.43 6.88
CA SER A 474 10.34 6.69 7.29
C SER A 474 11.20 5.42 7.40
N CYS A 475 10.71 4.24 6.99
CA CYS A 475 11.40 2.97 7.22
C CYS A 475 11.96 2.35 5.94
N PHE A 476 13.13 1.74 6.08
CA PHE A 476 13.83 1.03 5.03
C PHE A 476 13.63 -0.47 5.19
N TYR A 477 13.25 -1.13 4.09
CA TYR A 477 12.95 -2.56 4.06
C TYR A 477 13.74 -3.27 2.97
N ARG A 478 13.86 -4.59 3.11
CA ARG A 478 14.50 -5.45 2.12
C ARG A 478 13.62 -5.56 0.87
N ALA A 479 14.24 -5.37 -0.29
CA ALA A 479 13.54 -5.42 -1.57
C ALA A 479 14.40 -6.08 -2.67
N GLU A 480 13.73 -6.62 -3.68
CA GLU A 480 14.33 -7.12 -4.92
C GLU A 480 14.10 -6.12 -6.06
N VAL A 481 15.13 -5.82 -6.84
CA VAL A 481 15.02 -4.92 -8.00
C VAL A 481 14.33 -5.66 -9.15
N ILE A 482 13.19 -5.16 -9.62
CA ILE A 482 12.45 -5.72 -10.76
C ILE A 482 12.85 -5.03 -12.06
N SER A 483 12.99 -3.71 -12.06
CA SER A 483 13.48 -2.96 -13.21
C SER A 483 14.35 -1.78 -12.80
N SER A 484 15.41 -1.54 -13.57
CA SER A 484 16.30 -0.39 -13.35
C SER A 484 15.74 0.89 -13.99
N PRO A 485 16.18 2.09 -13.56
CA PRO A 485 15.78 3.36 -14.17
C PRO A 485 16.12 3.47 -15.67
N GLN A 486 17.08 2.66 -16.16
CA GLN A 486 17.50 2.64 -17.57
C GLN A 486 16.54 1.81 -18.44
N ASP A 487 15.93 0.76 -17.89
CA ASP A 487 15.01 -0.12 -18.63
C ASP A 487 13.67 0.59 -18.91
N SER A 488 13.23 1.45 -17.99
CA SER A 488 12.04 2.29 -18.09
C SER A 488 12.07 3.28 -19.26
N GLN A 489 13.26 3.64 -19.76
CA GLN A 489 13.44 4.60 -20.87
C GLN A 489 13.29 3.95 -22.26
N SER A 490 13.21 2.62 -22.35
CA SER A 490 13.19 1.89 -23.63
C SER A 490 11.78 1.74 -24.26
N SER A 491 10.72 2.01 -23.50
CA SER A 491 9.34 1.95 -23.96
C SER A 491 8.78 3.34 -24.29
N GLY A 492 9.05 3.83 -25.50
CA GLY A 492 8.30 4.95 -26.09
C GLY A 492 9.10 6.23 -26.34
N ARG A 493 9.20 6.61 -27.61
CA ARG A 493 9.81 7.85 -28.10
C ARG A 493 9.15 9.10 -27.48
N LEU A 494 9.79 9.73 -26.50
CA LEU A 494 9.66 11.16 -26.21
C LEU A 494 10.99 11.63 -25.58
N ALA A 495 11.47 12.77 -26.05
CA ALA A 495 12.81 13.30 -25.79
C ALA A 495 13.11 13.51 -24.30
N ALA A 496 14.38 13.28 -23.95
CA ALA A 496 14.97 13.53 -22.64
C ALA A 496 14.68 14.96 -22.14
N SER A 497 13.83 15.06 -21.13
CA SER A 497 13.77 16.21 -20.23
C SER A 497 14.52 15.85 -18.95
N SER A 498 15.48 16.68 -18.56
CA SER A 498 16.35 16.55 -17.37
C SER A 498 15.61 16.63 -16.02
N LYS A 499 14.31 16.36 -15.98
CA LYS A 499 13.43 16.46 -14.80
C LYS A 499 12.78 15.15 -14.36
N LEU A 500 13.01 14.03 -15.05
CA LEU A 500 12.54 12.74 -14.55
C LEU A 500 13.48 12.25 -13.44
N ILE A 501 12.97 12.16 -12.22
CA ILE A 501 13.68 11.52 -11.10
C ILE A 501 13.90 10.05 -11.50
N PRO A 502 15.14 9.54 -11.51
CA PRO A 502 15.40 8.14 -11.82
C PRO A 502 14.70 7.23 -10.79
N THR A 503 13.92 6.26 -11.25
CA THR A 503 13.05 5.45 -10.40
C THR A 503 13.26 3.96 -10.67
N TYR A 504 13.41 3.17 -9.61
CA TYR A 504 13.42 1.71 -9.65
C TYR A 504 12.01 1.17 -9.48
N LYS A 505 11.75 0.01 -10.09
CA LYS A 505 10.61 -0.82 -9.71
C LYS A 505 11.13 -1.89 -8.77
N LEU A 506 10.64 -1.91 -7.54
CA LEU A 506 11.12 -2.77 -6.45
C LEU A 506 10.00 -3.68 -5.96
N LYS A 507 10.37 -4.86 -5.51
CA LYS A 507 9.48 -5.84 -4.88
C LYS A 507 9.87 -6.00 -3.42
N PHE A 508 9.02 -5.53 -2.51
CA PHE A 508 9.32 -5.57 -1.07
C PHE A 508 8.92 -6.93 -0.48
N GLU A 509 9.76 -7.48 0.41
CA GLU A 509 9.49 -8.80 1.01
C GLU A 509 8.41 -8.75 2.10
N ASP A 510 8.25 -7.60 2.77
CA ASP A 510 7.33 -7.45 3.90
C ASP A 510 5.89 -7.05 3.50
N ASP A 511 5.63 -6.86 2.20
CA ASP A 511 4.34 -6.44 1.64
C ASP A 511 3.83 -7.43 0.59
N ASP A 512 3.78 -8.72 0.95
CA ASP A 512 3.26 -9.81 0.12
C ASP A 512 3.78 -9.76 -1.33
N ASP A 513 5.06 -9.43 -1.51
CA ASP A 513 5.72 -9.41 -2.82
C ASP A 513 5.16 -8.36 -3.81
N GLN A 514 4.56 -7.26 -3.31
CA GLN A 514 4.04 -6.15 -4.12
C GLN A 514 5.15 -5.32 -4.79
N GLU A 515 4.85 -4.82 -6.00
CA GLU A 515 5.77 -4.01 -6.82
C GLU A 515 5.50 -2.50 -6.65
N HIS A 516 6.51 -1.77 -6.19
CA HIS A 516 6.44 -0.33 -5.91
C HIS A 516 7.47 0.44 -6.74
N ALA A 517 7.13 1.66 -7.15
CA ALA A 517 8.04 2.58 -7.84
C ALA A 517 8.75 3.47 -6.82
N VAL A 518 10.08 3.32 -6.67
CA VAL A 518 10.88 4.02 -5.65
C VAL A 518 11.99 4.83 -6.31
N ALA A 519 12.07 6.13 -5.97
CA ALA A 519 13.11 7.00 -6.49
C ALA A 519 14.51 6.50 -6.09
N ALA A 520 15.47 6.56 -7.02
CA ALA A 520 16.81 6.00 -6.85
C ALA A 520 17.58 6.58 -5.66
N GLN A 521 17.27 7.81 -5.24
CA GLN A 521 17.84 8.44 -4.05
C GLN A 521 17.47 7.72 -2.74
N TRP A 522 16.44 6.86 -2.76
CA TRP A 522 15.94 6.11 -1.61
C TRP A 522 16.33 4.63 -1.66
N VAL A 523 17.17 4.23 -2.62
CA VAL A 523 17.58 2.84 -2.81
C VAL A 523 19.07 2.71 -2.49
N VAL A 524 19.39 1.85 -1.52
CA VAL A 524 20.77 1.62 -1.05
C VAL A 524 21.09 0.13 -0.98
N GLU A 525 22.37 -0.17 -0.78
CA GLU A 525 22.85 -1.55 -0.72
C GLU A 525 22.32 -2.25 0.54
N TRP A 526 21.93 -3.52 0.41
CA TRP A 526 21.49 -4.32 1.54
C TRP A 526 22.68 -4.67 2.47
N PRO A 527 22.64 -4.33 3.77
CA PRO A 527 23.73 -4.55 4.73
C PRO A 527 24.05 -6.01 5.11
N GLY A 528 23.24 -6.97 4.65
CA GLY A 528 23.26 -8.36 5.10
C GLY A 528 23.85 -9.37 4.10
N GLN A 529 24.85 -8.96 3.30
CA GLN A 529 25.71 -9.88 2.55
C GLN A 529 27.04 -10.11 3.26
#